data_AF-R6AC58-F1
#
_entry.id   AF-R6AC58-F1
#
_cell.length_a   1.000
_cell.length_b   1.000
_cell.length_c   1.000
_cell.angle_alpha   90.00
_cell.angle_beta   90.00
_cell.angle_gamma   90.00
#
_symmetry.space_group_name_H-M   'P 1'
#
loop_
_entity.id
_entity.type
_entity.pdbx_description
1 polymer ?
#
loop_
_entity_poly.entity_id
_entity_poly.type
_entity_poly.pdbx_seq_one_letter_code
_entity_poly.pdbx_strand_id
1 'polypeptide(L)'
;MQRFIIRYGVFTILLLMLVGIYLIASRYHIRSKQPVTLVVQADGLCKAYTAPGANSLLTMGDTLVVSQMPCGDWPFVLKSKVREPQSEVLMLQPVNPAQFMANTQGNTLLNGYVFDGEESMLRLIWQKVVSR
;
A
#
# COMPACT_ATOMS: atom_id res chain seq x y z
N MET A 1 -19.21 7.00 -50.86
CA MET A 1 -19.42 6.41 -49.52
C MET A 1 -18.16 5.80 -48.90
N GLN A 2 -17.28 5.13 -49.66
CA GLN A 2 -16.03 4.53 -49.12
C GLN A 2 -15.05 5.54 -48.45
N ARG A 3 -14.96 6.78 -48.96
CA ARG A 3 -14.12 7.84 -48.35
C ARG A 3 -14.56 8.24 -46.93
N PHE A 4 -15.84 8.14 -46.60
CA PHE A 4 -16.33 8.43 -45.25
C PHE A 4 -15.92 7.33 -44.27
N ILE A 5 -16.03 6.06 -44.69
CA ILE A 5 -15.63 4.91 -43.86
C ILE A 5 -14.13 4.96 -43.53
N ILE A 6 -13.27 5.35 -44.47
CA ILE A 6 -11.83 5.49 -44.22
C ILE A 6 -11.54 6.68 -43.30
N ARG A 7 -12.25 7.80 -43.46
CA ARG A 7 -12.02 9.02 -42.67
C ARG A 7 -12.47 8.88 -41.21
N TYR A 8 -13.55 8.15 -40.96
CA TYR A 8 -14.09 7.92 -39.61
C TYR A 8 -13.62 6.59 -39.01
N GLY A 9 -13.19 5.61 -39.81
CA GLY A 9 -12.74 4.31 -39.32
C GLY A 9 -11.57 4.43 -38.35
N VAL A 10 -10.59 5.29 -38.66
CA VAL A 10 -9.45 5.56 -37.77
C VAL A 10 -9.90 6.15 -36.43
N PHE A 11 -10.80 7.14 -36.44
CA PHE A 11 -11.35 7.71 -35.21
C PHE A 11 -12.16 6.68 -34.41
N THR A 12 -12.89 5.79 -35.10
CA THR A 12 -13.70 4.75 -34.45
C THR A 12 -12.81 3.72 -33.76
N ILE A 13 -11.71 3.30 -34.41
CA ILE A 13 -10.71 2.39 -33.83
C ILE A 13 -10.02 3.04 -32.61
N LEU A 14 -9.67 4.33 -32.71
CA LEU A 14 -9.10 5.09 -31.60
C LEU A 14 -10.05 5.16 -30.39
N LEU A 15 -11.33 5.43 -30.63
CA LEU A 15 -12.34 5.48 -29.57
C LEU A 15 -12.51 4.11 -28.90
N LEU A 16 -12.51 3.04 -29.71
CA LEU A 16 -12.62 1.67 -29.22
C LEU A 16 -11.39 1.25 -28.39
N MET A 17 -10.18 1.62 -28.82
CA MET A 17 -8.97 1.42 -28.02
C MET A 17 -9.02 2.20 -26.71
N LEU A 18 -9.50 3.44 -26.72
CA LEU A 18 -9.61 4.27 -25.53
C LEU A 18 -10.58 3.67 -24.52
N VAL A 19 -11.74 3.17 -24.98
CA VAL A 19 -12.71 2.44 -24.14
C VAL A 19 -12.10 1.16 -23.58
N GLY A 20 -11.36 0.41 -24.41
CA GLY A 20 -10.67 -0.81 -23.96
C GLY A 20 -9.66 -0.52 -22.84
N ILE A 21 -8.82 0.49 -23.00
CA ILE A 21 -7.85 0.93 -21.99
C ILE A 21 -8.58 1.39 -20.72
N TYR A 22 -9.67 2.14 -20.86
CA TYR A 22 -10.47 2.59 -19.72
C TYR A 22 -11.04 1.42 -18.92
N LEU A 23 -11.62 0.42 -19.60
CA LEU A 23 -12.17 -0.77 -18.94
C LEU A 23 -11.08 -1.58 -18.23
N ILE A 24 -9.93 -1.81 -18.87
CA ILE A 24 -8.81 -2.52 -18.25
C ILE A 24 -8.30 -1.75 -17.03
N ALA A 25 -8.07 -0.45 -17.16
CA ALA A 25 -7.60 0.40 -16.05
C ALA A 25 -8.61 0.47 -14.89
N SER A 26 -9.91 0.39 -15.18
CA SER A 26 -10.96 0.39 -14.15
C SER A 26 -11.00 -0.90 -13.32
N ARG A 27 -10.56 -2.01 -13.90
CA ARG A 27 -10.57 -3.33 -13.25
C ARG A 27 -9.24 -3.68 -12.58
N TYR A 28 -8.17 -2.97 -12.90
CA TYR A 28 -6.87 -3.20 -12.30
C TYR A 28 -6.73 -2.46 -10.96
N HIS A 29 -6.69 -3.26 -9.91
CA HIS A 29 -6.33 -2.84 -8.57
C HIS A 29 -4.85 -3.17 -8.33
N ILE A 30 -4.04 -2.15 -8.07
CA ILE A 30 -2.62 -2.32 -7.71
C ILE A 30 -2.55 -2.31 -6.19
N ARG A 31 -1.93 -3.34 -5.61
CA ARG A 31 -1.60 -3.33 -4.19
C ARG A 31 -0.59 -2.23 -3.90
N SER A 32 -1.01 -1.21 -3.16
CA SER A 32 -0.14 -0.09 -2.82
C SER A 32 0.78 -0.51 -1.68
N LYS A 33 2.09 -0.40 -1.90
CA LYS A 33 3.10 -0.65 -0.87
C LYS A 33 3.43 0.66 -0.20
N GLN A 34 3.21 0.72 1.10
CA GLN A 34 3.62 1.88 1.88
C GLN A 34 4.85 1.57 2.72
N PRO A 35 5.88 2.42 2.69
CA PRO A 35 7.04 2.25 3.54
C PRO A 35 6.64 2.47 5.01
N VAL A 36 7.12 1.59 5.86
CA VAL A 36 6.88 1.62 7.31
C VAL A 36 8.21 1.42 8.03
N THR A 37 8.48 2.28 9.00
CA THR A 37 9.61 2.12 9.90
C THR A 37 9.11 1.56 11.23
N LEU A 38 9.54 0.35 11.55
CA LEU A 38 9.26 -0.35 12.79
C LEU A 38 10.36 -0.10 13.81
N VAL A 39 9.95 0.26 15.01
CA VAL A 39 10.79 0.39 16.19
C VAL A 39 10.35 -0.66 17.21
N VAL A 40 11.22 -1.61 17.50
CA VAL A 40 10.98 -2.70 18.47
C VAL A 40 11.27 -2.17 19.87
N GLN A 41 10.29 -2.27 20.77
CA GLN A 41 10.46 -1.95 22.19
C GLN A 41 10.81 -3.21 23.00
N ALA A 42 11.45 -3.00 24.15
CA ALA A 42 11.91 -4.07 25.03
C ALA A 42 10.79 -5.01 25.51
N ASP A 43 9.55 -4.52 25.58
CA ASP A 43 8.38 -5.28 26.04
C ASP A 43 7.76 -6.17 24.92
N GLY A 44 8.41 -6.29 23.76
CA GLY A 44 7.89 -7.05 22.61
C GLY A 44 6.79 -6.31 21.83
N LEU A 45 6.46 -5.08 22.22
CA LEU A 45 5.62 -4.15 21.47
C LEU A 45 6.44 -3.45 20.39
N CYS A 46 5.85 -3.24 19.22
CA CYS A 46 6.49 -2.56 18.10
C CYS A 46 5.73 -1.28 17.77
N LYS A 47 6.46 -0.19 17.48
CA LYS A 47 5.89 1.05 16.95
C LYS A 47 6.20 1.14 15.47
N ALA A 48 5.18 1.13 14.63
CA ALA A 48 5.31 1.38 13.21
C ALA A 48 4.98 2.83 12.90
N TYR A 49 5.92 3.54 12.30
CA TYR A 49 5.76 4.91 11.82
C TYR A 49 5.38 4.88 10.34
N THR A 50 4.26 5.52 10.02
CA THR A 50 3.73 5.62 8.65
C THR A 50 3.42 7.07 8.31
N ALA A 51 3.30 7.36 7.02
CA ALA A 51 2.86 8.68 6.57
C ALA A 51 1.46 9.01 7.13
N PRO A 52 1.16 10.29 7.40
CA PRO A 52 -0.13 10.69 7.93
C PRO A 52 -1.27 10.35 6.96
N GLY A 53 -2.31 9.67 7.48
CA GLY A 53 -3.49 9.29 6.69
C GLY A 53 -3.30 8.05 5.83
N ALA A 54 -2.10 7.46 5.87
CA ALA A 54 -1.70 6.38 4.99
C ALA A 54 -2.20 5.00 5.46
N ASN A 55 -3.02 4.91 6.50
CA ASN A 55 -3.58 3.66 7.02
C ASN A 55 -4.98 3.88 7.62
N SER A 56 -5.82 4.68 6.94
CA SER A 56 -7.11 5.12 7.49
C SER A 56 -8.16 4.01 7.59
N LEU A 57 -7.98 2.92 6.85
CA LEU A 57 -8.92 1.79 6.81
C LEU A 57 -8.64 0.73 7.88
N LEU A 58 -7.47 0.78 8.51
CA LEU A 58 -7.04 -0.20 9.50
C LEU A 58 -7.71 0.04 10.85
N THR A 59 -8.32 -1.01 11.37
CA THR A 59 -9.05 -1.00 12.64
C THR A 59 -8.26 -1.75 13.71
N MET A 60 -8.43 -1.36 14.98
CA MET A 60 -7.82 -2.09 16.10
C MET A 60 -8.24 -3.57 16.06
N GLY A 61 -7.27 -4.46 16.21
CA GLY A 61 -7.46 -5.91 16.12
C GLY A 61 -7.14 -6.50 14.73
N ASP A 62 -7.01 -5.68 13.70
CA ASP A 62 -6.65 -6.16 12.36
C ASP A 62 -5.24 -6.75 12.35
N THR A 63 -5.06 -7.79 11.54
CA THR A 63 -3.76 -8.40 11.29
C THR A 63 -3.15 -7.80 10.04
N LEU A 64 -1.98 -7.20 10.21
CA LEU A 64 -1.16 -6.56 9.20
C LEU A 64 0.05 -7.44 8.91
N VAL A 65 0.39 -7.64 7.65
CA VAL A 65 1.67 -8.24 7.29
C VAL A 65 2.60 -7.12 6.86
N VAL A 66 3.70 -6.99 7.59
CA VAL A 66 4.81 -6.14 7.15
C VAL A 66 5.73 -7.05 6.36
N SER A 67 6.04 -6.65 5.13
CA SER A 67 6.86 -7.40 4.19
C SER A 67 8.17 -6.71 3.88
N GLN A 68 9.14 -7.48 3.36
CA GLN A 68 10.46 -7.01 2.94
C GLN A 68 11.28 -6.38 4.07
N MET A 69 11.07 -6.82 5.32
CA MET A 69 11.97 -6.47 6.41
C MET A 69 13.24 -7.33 6.37
N PRO A 70 14.34 -6.87 6.99
CA PRO A 70 15.56 -7.67 7.14
C PRO A 70 15.33 -9.05 7.75
N CYS A 71 14.33 -9.18 8.63
CA CYS A 71 13.95 -10.43 9.30
C CYS A 71 12.93 -11.29 8.53
N GLY A 72 12.54 -10.88 7.32
CA GLY A 72 11.49 -11.52 6.51
C GLY A 72 10.11 -10.87 6.67
N ASP A 73 9.08 -11.55 6.19
CA ASP A 73 7.70 -11.07 6.26
C ASP A 73 7.07 -11.53 7.58
N TRP A 74 6.51 -10.59 8.35
CA TRP A 74 5.97 -10.86 9.68
C TRP A 74 4.54 -10.33 9.86
N PRO A 75 3.62 -11.16 10.38
CA PRO A 75 2.29 -10.72 10.75
C PRO A 75 2.28 -10.06 12.14
N PHE A 76 1.61 -8.92 12.23
CA PHE A 76 1.40 -8.12 13.42
C PHE A 76 -0.07 -7.83 13.62
N VAL A 77 -0.52 -7.76 14.86
CA VAL A 77 -1.86 -7.31 15.24
C VAL A 77 -1.80 -5.84 15.63
N LEU A 78 -2.69 -5.03 15.06
CA LEU A 78 -2.82 -3.62 15.42
C LEU A 78 -3.48 -3.49 16.80
N LYS A 79 -2.75 -2.94 17.76
CA LYS A 79 -3.26 -2.67 19.12
C LYS A 79 -3.83 -1.28 19.27
N SER A 80 -3.14 -0.28 18.74
CA SER A 80 -3.60 1.09 18.81
C SER A 80 -3.00 1.94 17.70
N LYS A 81 -3.63 3.09 17.46
CA LYS A 81 -3.19 4.08 16.51
C LYS A 81 -3.10 5.42 17.23
N VAL A 82 -1.95 6.08 17.10
CA VAL A 82 -1.68 7.40 17.66
C VAL A 82 -1.28 8.31 16.51
N ARG A 83 -1.95 9.46 16.39
CA ARG A 83 -1.59 10.46 15.38
C ARG A 83 -0.56 11.42 15.98
N GLU A 84 0.63 11.46 15.40
CA GLU A 84 1.65 12.46 15.69
C GLU A 84 1.62 13.59 14.62
N PRO A 85 2.21 14.77 14.87
CA PRO A 85 2.10 15.92 13.98
C PRO A 85 2.65 15.69 12.56
N GLN A 86 3.67 14.83 12.43
CA GLN A 86 4.34 14.54 11.16
C GLN A 86 4.15 13.10 10.67
N SER A 87 3.55 12.23 11.47
CA SER A 87 3.48 10.79 11.23
C SER A 87 2.28 10.17 11.94
N GLU A 88 1.86 9.00 11.47
CA GLU A 88 0.90 8.16 12.16
C GLU A 88 1.64 6.97 12.76
N VAL A 89 1.43 6.73 14.05
CA VAL A 89 2.11 5.69 14.82
C VAL A 89 1.13 4.56 15.10
N LEU A 90 1.44 3.38 14.57
CA LEU A 90 0.71 2.14 14.79
C LEU A 90 1.43 1.35 15.88
N MET A 91 0.77 1.09 17.00
CA MET A 91 1.26 0.13 17.98
C MET A 91 0.89 -1.28 17.50
N LEU A 92 1.91 -2.06 17.19
CA LEU A 92 1.83 -3.39 16.61
C LEU A 92 2.33 -4.42 17.61
N GLN A 93 1.62 -5.54 17.73
CA GLN A 93 2.09 -6.71 18.47
C GLN A 93 2.35 -7.85 17.48
N PRO A 94 3.56 -8.41 17.39
CA PRO A 94 3.81 -9.59 16.55
C PRO A 94 2.92 -10.74 17.01
N VAL A 95 2.36 -11.50 16.06
CA VAL A 95 1.53 -12.68 16.38
C VAL A 95 2.32 -13.71 17.19
N ASN A 96 3.63 -13.83 16.91
CA ASN A 96 4.56 -14.65 17.67
C ASN A 96 5.76 -13.80 18.17
N PRO A 97 5.66 -13.19 19.37
CA PRO A 97 6.71 -12.29 19.89
C PRO A 97 8.04 -13.00 20.15
N ALA A 98 8.03 -14.25 20.62
CA ALA A 98 9.26 -14.98 20.93
C ALA A 98 10.09 -15.24 19.67
N GLN A 99 9.42 -15.67 18.59
CA GLN A 99 10.08 -15.94 17.32
C GLN A 99 10.52 -14.65 16.61
N PHE A 100 9.70 -13.60 16.70
CA PHE A 100 10.05 -12.29 16.16
C PHE A 100 11.30 -11.73 16.82
N MET A 101 11.37 -11.73 18.16
CA MET A 101 12.52 -11.23 18.93
C MET A 101 13.80 -12.03 18.65
N ALA A 102 13.69 -13.35 18.46
CA ALA A 102 14.83 -14.18 18.06
C ALA A 102 15.35 -13.81 16.66
N ASN A 103 14.45 -13.48 15.72
CA ASN A 103 14.82 -13.11 14.35
C ASN A 103 15.33 -11.67 14.20
N THR A 104 14.94 -10.76 15.08
CA THR A 104 15.49 -9.39 15.07
C THR A 104 16.93 -9.33 15.57
N GLN A 105 17.40 -10.34 16.33
CA GLN A 105 18.78 -10.41 16.85
C GLN A 105 19.24 -9.12 17.56
N GLY A 106 18.32 -8.41 18.22
CA GLY A 106 18.61 -7.14 18.89
C GLY A 106 18.52 -5.89 18.01
N ASN A 107 18.12 -6.00 16.74
CA ASN A 107 17.78 -4.83 15.93
C ASN A 107 16.53 -4.15 16.46
N THR A 108 16.69 -2.89 16.86
CA THR A 108 15.62 -2.05 17.36
C THR A 108 14.90 -1.28 16.27
N LEU A 109 15.52 -1.12 15.08
CA LEU A 109 14.95 -0.39 13.95
C LEU A 109 14.93 -1.26 12.70
N LEU A 110 13.74 -1.45 12.14
CA LEU A 110 13.49 -2.25 10.95
C LEU A 110 12.69 -1.42 9.95
N ASN A 111 13.11 -1.43 8.69
CA ASN A 111 12.32 -0.83 7.61
C ASN A 111 11.64 -1.94 6.83
N GLY A 112 10.37 -1.75 6.49
CA GLY A 112 9.58 -2.67 5.71
C GLY A 112 8.47 -1.96 4.95
N TYR A 113 7.59 -2.74 4.36
CA TYR A 113 6.42 -2.22 3.65
C TYR A 113 5.16 -2.87 4.20
N VAL A 114 4.14 -2.06 4.43
CA VAL A 114 2.78 -2.52 4.71
C VAL A 114 1.97 -2.42 3.43
N PHE A 115 1.17 -3.45 3.17
CA PHE A 115 0.19 -3.43 2.08
C PHE A 115 -1.13 -2.87 2.62
N ASP A 116 -1.37 -1.57 2.43
CA ASP A 116 -2.60 -0.89 2.88
C ASP A 116 -3.75 -1.01 1.87
N GLY A 117 -3.88 -2.19 1.26
CA GLY A 117 -4.95 -2.50 0.33
C GLY A 117 -4.69 -2.10 -1.13
N GLU A 118 -5.78 -2.01 -1.86
CA GLU A 118 -5.83 -1.98 -3.32
C GLU A 118 -6.17 -0.58 -3.84
N GLU A 119 -5.22 0.06 -4.50
CA GLU A 119 -5.44 1.33 -5.20
C GLU A 119 -5.84 1.08 -6.65
N SER A 120 -6.92 1.71 -7.09
CA SER A 120 -7.36 1.64 -8.49
C SER A 120 -6.31 2.28 -9.40
N MET A 121 -5.89 1.59 -10.45
CA MET A 121 -4.90 2.07 -11.42
C MET A 121 -5.34 3.37 -12.11
N LEU A 122 -6.65 3.58 -12.31
CA LEU A 122 -7.21 4.85 -12.80
C LEU A 122 -6.81 6.06 -11.94
N ARG A 123 -6.85 5.92 -10.62
CA ARG A 123 -6.50 7.01 -9.70
C ARG A 123 -5.02 7.38 -9.82
N LEU A 124 -4.15 6.38 -9.97
CA LEU A 124 -2.71 6.59 -10.16
C LEU A 124 -2.39 7.28 -11.50
N ILE A 125 -3.08 6.88 -12.58
CA ILE A 125 -2.93 7.52 -13.89
C ILE A 125 -3.40 8.98 -13.82
N TRP A 126 -4.56 9.24 -13.22
CA TRP A 126 -5.08 10.59 -13.06
C TRP A 126 -4.16 11.49 -12.24
N GLN A 127 -3.65 10.99 -11.11
CA GLN A 127 -2.72 11.74 -10.27
C GLN A 127 -1.45 12.13 -11.05
N LYS A 128 -0.91 11.21 -11.86
CA LYS A 128 0.30 11.45 -12.63
C LYS A 128 0.10 12.41 -13.82
N VAL A 129 -1.11 12.44 -14.39
CA VAL A 129 -1.48 13.38 -15.46
C VAL A 129 -1.76 14.77 -14.92
N VAL A 130 -2.39 14.88 -13.74
CA VAL A 130 -2.73 16.15 -13.09
C VAL A 130 -1.54 16.77 -12.34
N SER A 131 -0.57 15.98 -11.88
CA SER A 131 0.63 16.49 -11.19
C SER A 131 1.76 16.93 -12.14
N ARG A 132 1.48 17.13 -13.43
CA ARG A 132 2.39 17.70 -14.42
C ARG A 132 1.89 19.08 -14.83
#